data_AF-A0AA40SYI1-F1
#
_entry.id   AF-A0AA40SYI1-F1
#
_cell.length_a   1.000
_cell.length_b   1.000
_cell.length_c   1.000
_cell.angle_alpha   90.00
_cell.angle_beta   90.00
_cell.angle_gamma   90.00
#
_symmetry.space_group_name_H-M   'P 1'
#
loop_
_entity.id
_entity.type
_entity.pdbx_description
1 polymer ?
#
loop_
_entity_poly.entity_id
_entity_poly.type
_entity_poly.pdbx_seq_one_letter_code
_entity_poly.pdbx_strand_id
1 'polypeptide(L)' 'MSKEFAIGSKVRVVALPPYVKTADPMPMLRPPDVIHIGEEGIVLDRRPGGYWGIRFARGAFLLDSQYIESTDTPTESHTE' A
#
# COMPACT_ATOMS: atom_id res chain seq x y z
N MET A 1 -3.89 14.87 6.27
CA MET A 1 -4.82 13.79 6.61
C MET A 1 -4.13 12.47 6.32
N SER A 2 -3.74 11.74 7.36
CA SER A 2 -3.11 10.42 7.20
C SER A 2 -4.20 9.44 6.80
N LYS A 3 -4.13 8.85 5.60
CA LYS A 3 -5.05 7.77 5.20
C LYS A 3 -4.69 6.53 6.03
N GLU A 4 -5.64 6.08 6.85
CA GLU A 4 -5.49 4.91 7.71
C GLU A 4 -6.26 3.73 7.10
N PHE A 5 -5.55 2.63 6.86
CA PHE A 5 -6.13 1.40 6.37
C PHE A 5 -6.25 0.40 7.52
N ALA A 6 -7.33 -0.37 7.55
CA ALA A 6 -7.43 -1.47 8.52
C ALA A 6 -6.55 -2.64 8.08
N ILE A 7 -5.92 -3.31 9.06
CA ILE A 7 -5.16 -4.52 8.80
C ILE A 7 -6.12 -5.62 8.32
N GLY A 8 -5.78 -6.28 7.21
CA GLY A 8 -6.65 -7.24 6.53
C GLY A 8 -7.53 -6.62 5.44
N SER A 9 -7.59 -5.29 5.32
CA SER A 9 -8.32 -4.63 4.24
C SER A 9 -7.61 -4.79 2.91
N LYS A 10 -8.40 -4.84 1.83
CA LYS A 10 -7.91 -4.76 0.47
C LYS A 10 -7.65 -3.31 0.08
N VAL A 11 -6.51 -3.09 -0.55
CA VAL A 11 -6.06 -1.81 -1.07
C VAL A 11 -5.58 -2.00 -2.50
N ARG A 12 -5.66 -0.95 -3.30
CA ARG A 12 -5.25 -0.93 -4.71
C ARG A 12 -4.18 0.11 -4.93
N VAL A 13 -3.18 -0.23 -5.74
CA VAL A 13 -2.11 0.70 -6.10
C VAL A 13 -2.66 1.73 -7.09
N VAL A 14 -2.58 3.02 -6.73
CA VAL A 14 -3.02 4.14 -7.59
C VAL A 14 -1.85 4.88 -8.23
N ALA A 15 -0.66 4.76 -7.64
CA ALA A 15 0.57 5.37 -8.15
C ALA A 15 1.78 4.48 -7.83
N LEU A 16 2.78 4.47 -8.71
CA LEU A 16 4.02 3.72 -8.48
C LEU A 16 5.10 4.63 -7.91
N PRO A 17 5.65 4.34 -6.72
CA PRO A 17 6.84 5.04 -6.24
C PRO A 17 8.05 4.71 -7.12
N PRO A 18 9.09 5.57 -7.18
CA PRO A 18 10.30 5.30 -7.94
C PRO A 18 11.07 4.07 -7.43
N TYR A 19 10.92 3.74 -6.14
CA TYR A 19 11.44 2.53 -5.51
C TYR A 19 10.50 2.07 -4.40
N VAL A 20 10.40 0.76 -4.22
CA VAL A 20 9.59 0.14 -3.17
C VAL A 20 10.45 -0.72 -2.27
N LYS A 21 10.16 -0.76 -0.97
CA LYS A 21 10.87 -1.63 -0.02
C LYS A 21 10.08 -2.91 0.19
N THR A 22 10.76 -4.04 0.36
CA THR A 22 10.10 -5.27 0.83
C THR A 22 9.68 -5.15 2.29
N ALA A 23 8.57 -5.79 2.66
CA ALA A 23 8.09 -5.86 4.05
C ALA A 23 8.71 -7.02 4.84
N ASP A 24 9.85 -7.53 4.39
CA ASP A 24 10.61 -8.59 5.04
C ASP A 24 11.35 -8.07 6.30
N PRO A 25 11.73 -8.92 7.27
CA PRO A 25 12.66 -8.58 8.35
C PRO A 25 13.94 -7.87 7.86
N MET A 26 14.43 -8.16 6.65
CA MET A 26 15.47 -7.36 5.99
C MET A 26 14.88 -6.60 4.79
N PRO A 27 14.49 -5.31 4.95
CA PRO A 27 13.91 -4.52 3.87
C PRO A 27 14.93 -4.28 2.76
N MET A 28 14.60 -4.72 1.54
CA MET A 28 15.38 -4.47 0.34
C MET A 28 14.66 -3.50 -0.57
N LEU A 29 15.42 -2.59 -1.18
CA LEU A 29 14.90 -1.72 -2.24
C LEU A 29 14.73 -2.54 -3.52
N ARG A 30 13.55 -2.44 -4.10
CA ARG A 30 13.18 -3.07 -5.36
C ARG A 30 12.68 -2.00 -6.34
N PRO A 31 12.87 -2.21 -7.64
CA PRO A 31 12.28 -1.36 -8.66
C PRO A 31 10.74 -1.47 -8.62
N PRO A 32 10.03 -0.45 -9.14
CA PRO A 32 8.57 -0.43 -9.14
C PRO A 32 7.95 -1.55 -9.98
N ASP A 33 8.71 -2.16 -10.89
CA ASP A 33 8.29 -3.29 -11.75
C ASP A 33 7.71 -4.49 -10.97
N VAL A 34 7.97 -4.57 -9.66
CA VAL A 34 7.42 -5.63 -8.80
C VAL A 34 5.93 -5.46 -8.47
N ILE A 35 5.37 -4.26 -8.65
CA ILE A 35 3.97 -3.91 -8.43
C ILE A 35 3.42 -3.15 -9.65
N HIS A 36 2.12 -3.25 -9.90
CA HIS A 36 1.48 -2.55 -11.02
C HIS A 36 0.42 -1.57 -10.55
N ILE A 37 0.19 -0.50 -11.32
CA ILE A 37 -0.98 0.36 -11.13
C ILE A 37 -2.24 -0.49 -11.28
N GLY A 38 -3.13 -0.33 -10.32
CA GLY A 38 -4.38 -1.06 -10.25
C GLY A 38 -4.26 -2.44 -9.62
N GLU A 39 -3.06 -2.86 -9.21
CA GLU A 39 -2.85 -4.13 -8.52
C GLU A 39 -3.45 -4.05 -7.11
N GLU A 40 -4.22 -5.07 -6.76
CA GLU A 40 -4.84 -5.21 -5.44
C GLU A 40 -3.93 -6.00 -4.50
N GLY A 41 -3.79 -5.50 -3.28
CA GLY A 41 -3.04 -6.14 -2.21
C GLY A 41 -3.80 -6.10 -0.89
N ILE A 42 -3.33 -6.86 0.09
CA ILE A 42 -3.92 -6.93 1.43
C ILE A 42 -2.99 -6.27 2.43
N VAL A 43 -3.51 -5.36 3.24
CA VAL A 43 -2.74 -4.73 4.31
C VAL A 43 -2.41 -5.77 5.38
N LEU A 44 -1.13 -5.99 5.64
CA LEU A 44 -0.62 -6.90 6.67
C LEU A 44 -0.30 -6.17 7.98
N ASP A 45 0.26 -4.97 7.87
CA ASP A 45 0.89 -4.25 8.98
C ASP A 45 0.99 -2.76 8.67
N ARG A 46 1.03 -1.93 9.72
CA ARG A 46 1.34 -0.51 9.64
C ARG A 46 2.62 -0.23 10.40
N ARG A 47 3.66 0.17 9.67
CA ARG A 47 4.95 0.56 10.26
C ARG A 47 4.93 2.02 10.72
N PRO A 48 5.68 2.34 11.79
CA PRO A 48 5.90 3.73 12.19
C PRO A 48 6.51 4.53 11.02
N GLY A 49 6.01 5.73 10.79
CA GLY A 49 6.42 6.58 9.66
C GLY A 49 5.49 6.58 8.44
N GLY A 50 4.29 5.99 8.54
CA GLY A 50 3.25 6.08 7.50
C GLY A 50 3.31 4.99 6.42
N TYR A 51 4.21 4.03 6.57
CA TYR A 51 4.34 2.90 5.65
C TYR A 51 3.39 1.76 5.98
N TRP A 52 2.76 1.21 4.96
CA TRP A 52 1.85 0.08 5.02
C TRP A 52 2.52 -1.13 4.40
N GLY A 53 2.64 -2.21 5.16
CA GLY A 53 3.04 -3.51 4.65
C GLY A 53 1.87 -4.14 3.91
N ILE A 54 1.97 -4.27 2.61
CA ILE A 54 0.90 -4.79 1.75
C ILE A 54 1.40 -6.05 1.07
N ARG A 55 0.60 -7.13 1.16
CA ARG A 55 0.84 -8.38 0.46
C ARG A 55 0.19 -8.35 -0.91
N PHE A 56 1.04 -8.43 -1.93
CA PHE A 56 0.67 -8.63 -3.32
C PHE A 56 0.94 -10.07 -3.74
N ALA A 57 0.53 -10.43 -4.96
CA ALA A 57 0.78 -11.75 -5.52
C ALA A 57 2.28 -12.09 -5.62
N ARG A 58 3.12 -11.08 -5.90
CA ARG A 58 4.59 -11.23 -6.02
C ARG A 58 5.35 -11.18 -4.68
N GLY A 59 4.71 -10.82 -3.58
CA GLY A 59 5.36 -10.67 -2.28
C GLY A 59 4.78 -9.54 -1.44
N ALA A 60 5.41 -9.25 -0.31
CA ALA A 60 4.98 -8.17 0.58
C ALA A 60 5.90 -6.95 0.47
N PHE A 61 5.30 -5.77 0.34
CA PHE A 61 5.99 -4.51 0.07
C PHE A 61 5.49 -3.40 0.98
N LEU A 62 6.35 -2.44 1.28
CA LEU A 62 6.04 -1.25 2.08
C LEU A 62 5.69 -0.09 1.15
N LEU A 63 4.44 0.35 1.18
CA LEU A 63 3.96 1.50 0.41
C LEU A 63 3.41 2.57 1.36
N ASP A 64 3.60 3.82 0.98
CA ASP A 64 2.94 4.94 1.66
C ASP A 64 1.47 5.03 1.22
N SER A 65 0.63 5.58 2.12
CA SER A 65 -0.79 5.86 1.88
C SER A 65 -1.10 6.71 0.64
N GLN A 66 -0.13 7.47 0.11
CA GLN A 66 -0.28 8.25 -1.12
C GLN A 66 -0.25 7.40 -2.40
N TYR A 67 0.31 6.20 -2.36
CA TYR A 67 0.46 5.31 -3.51
C TYR A 67 -0.66 4.27 -3.62
N ILE A 68 -1.52 4.20 -2.60
CA ILE A 68 -2.56 3.16 -2.46
C ILE A 68 -3.91 3.79 -2.08
N GLU A 69 -4.98 3.12 -2.45
CA GLU A 69 -6.34 3.46 -2.01
C GLU A 69 -7.06 2.23 -1.46
N SER A 70 -8.03 2.43 -0.58
CA SER A 70 -8.90 1.35 -0.12
C SER A 70 -9.80 0.92 -1.27
N THR A 71 -9.84 -0.38 -1.57
CA THR A 71 -10.87 -0.92 -2.50
C THR A 71 -12.19 -1.13 -1.80
N ASP A 72 -12.15 -1.23 -0.46
CA ASP A 72 -13.33 -1.07 0.37
C ASP A 72 -13.70 0.41 0.27
N THR A 73 -14.63 0.75 -0.62
CA THR A 73 -15.19 2.08 -0.73
C THR A 73 -15.87 2.47 0.57
N PRO A 74 -15.40 3.47 1.34
CA PRO A 74 -16.34 4.41 1.91
C PRO A 74 -16.76 5.32 0.76
N THR A 75 -17.99 5.16 0.29
CA THR A 75 -18.71 6.28 -0.34
C THR A 75 -18.79 7.40 0.69
N GLU A 76 -17.77 8.24 0.78
CA GLU A 76 -17.77 9.52 1.50
C GLU A 76 -16.88 10.47 0.67
N SER A 77 -17.43 11.14 -0.34
CA SER A 77 -18.11 12.43 -0.15
C SER A 77 -17.38 13.29 0.88
N HIS A 78 -16.22 13.85 0.52
CA HIS A 78 -15.74 15.06 1.18
C HIS A 78 -16.12 16.24 0.30
N THR A 79 -17.35 16.69 0.51
CA THR A 79 -17.80 18.05 0.19
C THR A 79 -17.56 18.86 1.45
N GLU A 80 -16.64 19.82 1.42
CA GLU A 80 -16.84 21.19 1.94
C GLU A 80 -15.68 22.11 1.53
#